data_AF-A0A939WNC3-F1
#
_entry.id   AF-A0A939WNC3-F1
#
_cell.length_a   1.000
_cell.length_b   1.000
_cell.length_c   1.000
_cell.angle_alpha   90.00
_cell.angle_beta   90.00
_cell.angle_gamma   90.00
#
_symmetry.space_group_name_H-M   'P 1'
#
loop_
_entity.id
_entity.type
_entity.pdbx_description
1 polymer ?
#
loop_
_entity_poly.entity_id
_entity_poly.type
_entity_poly.pdbx_seq_one_letter_code
_entity_poly.pdbx_strand_id
1 'polypeptide(L)'
;MKEWKMKGNSILALCAMCAVFAAKGETNLVHEVIKRTHVSAYADIETAYWARGAIADKRPYSAQFADLSFDLNPFGRIGGYVWSVSSLATSGQSATRRNAYNEFDYAVYYGYGLELAEDWTLETTIAKKWVVLPGYRPHVHSFSEWDISQSLKNPYVTPYYLLRRAYHGQQWCYWDVGLTRSWKFLEDFTFTATFFGEFGDSRHFAAQYGANPHGNGRYSDGLMALNLLLRLDYAVTENFGIFAFVHQFDVVSSDARAALGASSKPETVKDLTIGGIGVQLNF
;
A
#
# COMPACT_ATOMS: atom_id res chain seq x y z
N MET A 1 4.58 8.59 -37.38
CA MET A 1 4.89 9.02 -36.00
C MET A 1 6.20 8.36 -35.60
N LYS A 2 7.24 9.15 -35.28
CA LYS A 2 8.56 8.63 -34.90
C LYS A 2 8.51 8.14 -33.45
N GLU A 3 8.83 6.86 -33.25
CA GLU A 3 8.99 6.24 -31.94
C GLU A 3 10.08 6.94 -31.12
N TRP A 4 9.70 7.47 -29.95
CA TRP A 4 10.64 7.86 -28.92
C TRP A 4 11.11 6.59 -28.19
N LYS A 5 12.23 6.01 -28.65
CA LYS A 5 12.94 4.97 -27.90
C LYS A 5 13.68 5.63 -26.73
N MET A 6 13.04 5.69 -25.56
CA MET A 6 13.76 5.93 -24.31
C MET A 6 14.71 4.75 -24.07
N LYS A 7 16.01 4.99 -24.27
CA LYS A 7 17.08 4.01 -23.99
C LYS A 7 17.13 3.78 -22.48
N GLY A 8 16.96 2.53 -22.04
CA GLY A 8 17.15 2.06 -20.65
C GLY A 8 18.58 2.14 -20.12
N ASN A 9 19.38 3.10 -20.60
CA ASN A 9 20.79 3.25 -20.26
C ASN A 9 21.02 4.16 -19.03
N SER A 10 20.02 4.93 -18.61
CA SER A 10 20.19 5.96 -17.56
C SER A 10 20.25 5.39 -16.14
N ILE A 11 19.50 4.32 -15.85
CA ILE A 11 19.44 3.71 -14.51
C ILE A 11 20.65 2.82 -14.25
N LEU A 12 21.05 2.02 -15.25
CA LEU A 12 22.29 1.24 -15.19
C LEU A 12 23.52 2.16 -15.12
N ALA A 13 23.49 3.33 -15.75
CA ALA A 13 24.55 4.33 -15.62
C ALA A 13 24.63 4.92 -14.20
N LEU A 14 23.51 5.11 -13.50
CA LEU A 14 23.49 5.61 -12.12
C LEU A 14 24.06 4.57 -11.14
N CYS A 15 23.62 3.31 -11.23
CA CYS A 15 24.13 2.22 -10.40
C CYS A 15 25.61 1.91 -10.69
N ALA A 16 26.01 1.95 -11.96
CA ALA A 16 27.41 1.78 -12.36
C ALA A 16 28.28 2.97 -11.92
N MET A 17 27.76 4.20 -11.95
CA MET A 17 28.47 5.36 -11.37
C MET A 17 28.66 5.18 -9.88
N CYS A 18 27.62 4.87 -9.09
CA CYS A 18 27.76 4.66 -7.65
C CYS A 18 28.77 3.55 -7.30
N ALA A 19 28.78 2.44 -8.05
CA ALA A 19 29.74 1.35 -7.85
C ALA A 19 31.19 1.73 -8.25
N VAL A 20 31.36 2.48 -9.33
CA VAL A 20 32.68 2.94 -9.81
C VAL A 20 33.27 4.02 -8.89
N PHE A 21 32.44 4.87 -8.28
CA PHE A 21 32.90 5.92 -7.35
C PHE A 21 33.15 5.39 -5.93
N ALA A 22 32.36 4.42 -5.46
CA ALA A 22 32.66 3.69 -4.22
C ALA A 22 34.02 2.98 -4.30
N ALA A 23 34.39 2.46 -5.48
CA ALA A 23 35.69 1.84 -5.72
C ALA A 23 36.86 2.85 -5.83
N LYS A 24 36.58 4.14 -6.07
CA LYS A 24 37.60 5.20 -6.21
C LYS A 24 37.90 5.97 -4.92
N GLY A 25 37.21 5.69 -3.82
CA GLY A 25 37.48 6.35 -2.53
C GLY A 25 37.14 7.84 -2.50
N GLU A 26 36.32 8.32 -3.44
CA GLU A 26 35.79 9.69 -3.43
C GLU A 26 34.66 9.79 -2.38
N THR A 27 35.06 9.97 -1.12
CA THR A 27 34.19 10.00 0.06
C THR A 27 33.09 11.06 0.00
N ASN A 28 33.31 12.16 -0.71
CA ASN A 28 32.31 13.23 -0.85
C ASN A 28 31.07 12.82 -1.65
N LEU A 29 31.23 12.04 -2.72
CA LEU A 29 30.10 11.56 -3.54
C LEU A 29 29.30 10.47 -2.82
N VAL A 30 29.99 9.56 -2.13
CA VAL A 30 29.32 8.53 -1.30
C VAL A 30 28.50 9.18 -0.19
N HIS A 31 29.04 10.21 0.46
CA HIS A 31 28.34 10.94 1.51
C HIS A 31 27.12 11.72 0.97
N GLU A 32 27.24 12.35 -0.20
CA GLU A 32 26.12 13.01 -0.88
C GLU A 32 25.03 12.03 -1.33
N VAL A 33 25.41 10.85 -1.82
CA VAL A 33 24.46 9.79 -2.20
C VAL A 33 23.72 9.28 -0.96
N ILE A 34 24.42 9.01 0.14
CA ILE A 34 23.81 8.55 1.39
C ILE A 34 22.81 9.59 1.91
N LYS A 35 23.16 10.88 1.91
CA LYS A 35 22.26 11.96 2.36
C LYS A 35 20.97 12.09 1.56
N ARG A 36 20.99 11.72 0.28
CA ARG A 36 19.83 11.78 -0.62
C ARG A 36 19.06 10.47 -0.67
N THR A 37 19.58 9.43 -0.03
CA THR A 37 18.96 8.11 0.01
C THR A 37 18.15 8.01 1.28
N HIS A 38 16.88 7.62 1.15
CA HIS A 38 16.02 7.34 2.29
C HIS A 38 15.62 5.88 2.24
N VAL A 39 15.72 5.21 3.37
CA VAL A 39 15.30 3.82 3.55
C VAL A 39 14.23 3.79 4.62
N SER A 40 13.11 3.15 4.32
CA SER A 40 12.14 2.80 5.36
C SER A 40 11.77 1.34 5.28
N ALA A 41 11.55 0.72 6.42
CA ALA A 41 11.05 -0.64 6.49
C ALA A 41 10.10 -0.80 7.67
N TYR A 42 9.07 -1.60 7.51
CA TYR A 42 8.23 -2.01 8.63
C TYR A 42 7.86 -3.48 8.52
N ALA A 43 7.62 -4.08 9.67
CA ALA A 43 7.10 -5.43 9.78
C ALA A 43 6.09 -5.46 10.92
N ASP A 44 4.97 -6.10 10.66
CA ASP A 44 3.86 -6.17 11.60
C ASP A 44 3.19 -7.53 11.60
N ILE A 45 2.36 -7.70 12.62
CA ILE A 45 1.43 -8.80 12.76
C ILE A 45 0.07 -8.20 13.04
N GLU A 46 -0.92 -8.65 12.30
CA GLU A 46 -2.31 -8.21 12.38
C GLU A 46 -3.21 -9.39 12.71
N THR A 47 -4.34 -9.17 13.37
CA THR A 47 -5.29 -10.25 13.73
C THR A 47 -6.11 -10.79 12.55
N ALA A 48 -6.11 -10.06 11.43
CA ALA A 48 -6.82 -10.37 10.19
C ALA A 48 -6.08 -9.70 9.02
N TYR A 49 -6.35 -10.13 7.78
CA TYR A 49 -5.82 -9.50 6.57
C TYR A 49 -6.96 -8.86 5.77
N TRP A 50 -6.84 -7.56 5.55
CA TRP A 50 -7.73 -6.77 4.70
C TRP A 50 -6.98 -6.32 3.45
N ALA A 51 -7.70 -6.28 2.33
CA ALA A 51 -7.19 -5.67 1.11
C ALA A 51 -8.34 -5.14 0.24
N ARG A 52 -8.20 -3.89 -0.21
CA ARG A 52 -8.95 -3.32 -1.35
C ARG A 52 -10.48 -3.43 -1.23
N GLY A 53 -11.01 -3.22 -0.03
CA GLY A 53 -12.44 -3.20 0.25
C GLY A 53 -12.99 -4.52 0.77
N ALA A 54 -12.15 -5.52 1.04
CA ALA A 54 -12.62 -6.81 1.54
C ALA A 54 -11.68 -7.39 2.60
N ILE A 55 -12.26 -8.16 3.52
CA ILE A 55 -11.49 -9.06 4.38
C ILE A 55 -11.01 -10.23 3.54
N ALA A 56 -9.71 -10.28 3.30
CA ALA A 56 -9.08 -11.35 2.56
C ALA A 56 -8.89 -12.58 3.46
N ASP A 57 -8.61 -12.40 4.75
CA ASP A 57 -8.58 -13.48 5.74
C ASP A 57 -8.91 -12.95 7.14
N LYS A 58 -9.52 -13.77 7.99
CA LYS A 58 -9.90 -13.43 9.36
C LYS A 58 -8.90 -13.86 10.42
N ARG A 59 -7.77 -14.39 9.97
CA ARG A 59 -6.76 -14.98 10.84
C ARG A 59 -5.54 -14.10 10.91
N PRO A 60 -4.66 -14.33 11.89
CA PRO A 60 -3.46 -13.53 11.99
C PRO A 60 -2.57 -13.64 10.76
N TYR A 61 -2.09 -12.50 10.28
CA TYR A 61 -1.14 -12.37 9.18
C TYR A 61 0.06 -11.56 9.64
N SER A 62 1.16 -11.70 8.92
CA SER A 62 2.30 -10.81 9.05
C SER A 62 2.55 -10.12 7.72
N ALA A 63 2.64 -8.79 7.75
CA ALA A 63 3.05 -7.97 6.63
C ALA A 63 4.49 -7.48 6.82
N GLN A 64 5.22 -7.35 5.72
CA GLN A 64 6.54 -6.76 5.68
C GLN A 64 6.61 -5.79 4.52
N PHE A 65 7.30 -4.68 4.72
CA PHE A 65 7.53 -3.67 3.70
C PHE A 65 8.94 -3.12 3.81
N ALA A 66 9.53 -2.82 2.65
CA ALA A 66 10.73 -2.01 2.58
C ALA A 66 10.64 -1.07 1.38
N ASP A 67 11.05 0.17 1.57
CA ASP A 67 11.14 1.22 0.56
C ASP A 67 12.55 1.80 0.55
N LEU A 68 13.01 2.05 -0.67
CA LEU A 68 14.24 2.77 -0.95
C LEU A 68 13.89 3.92 -1.91
N SER A 69 14.22 5.15 -1.51
CA SER A 69 14.01 6.33 -2.33
C SER A 69 15.26 7.19 -2.43
N PHE A 70 15.34 7.97 -3.49
CA PHE A 70 16.43 8.87 -3.80
C PHE A 70 15.88 10.24 -4.20
N ASP A 71 16.34 11.26 -3.49
CA ASP A 71 15.97 12.66 -3.71
C ASP A 71 16.72 13.26 -4.92
N LEU A 72 15.93 13.73 -5.89
CA LEU A 72 16.36 14.37 -7.13
C LEU A 72 16.18 15.90 -7.09
N ASN A 73 16.03 16.49 -5.91
CA ASN A 73 15.79 17.92 -5.70
C ASN A 73 16.47 18.84 -6.73
N PRO A 74 15.72 19.77 -7.37
CA PRO A 74 14.31 20.11 -7.14
C PRO A 74 13.31 19.25 -7.94
N PHE A 75 13.75 18.19 -8.62
CA PHE A 75 12.92 17.45 -9.58
C PHE A 75 12.01 16.39 -8.93
N GLY A 76 11.94 16.31 -7.60
CA GLY A 76 11.17 15.30 -6.88
C GLY A 76 12.02 14.12 -6.41
N ARG A 77 11.43 12.92 -6.35
CA ARG A 77 12.07 11.69 -5.85
C ARG A 77 11.75 10.50 -6.75
N ILE A 78 12.70 9.56 -6.85
CA ILE A 78 12.46 8.24 -7.42
C ILE A 78 12.66 7.19 -6.36
N GLY A 79 12.00 6.05 -6.48
CA GLY A 79 12.21 4.97 -5.55
C GLY A 79 11.57 3.67 -5.98
N GLY A 80 11.69 2.69 -5.11
CA GLY A 80 11.02 1.42 -5.24
C GLY A 80 10.77 0.80 -3.89
N TYR A 81 9.72 -0.02 -3.82
CA TYR A 81 9.38 -0.73 -2.61
C TYR A 81 9.06 -2.18 -2.91
N VAL A 82 9.15 -2.98 -1.86
CA VAL A 82 8.68 -4.35 -1.80
C VAL A 82 7.73 -4.49 -0.62
N TRP A 83 6.72 -5.34 -0.78
CA TRP A 83 5.76 -5.66 0.25
C TRP A 83 5.43 -7.14 0.20
N SER A 84 5.25 -7.78 1.33
CA SER A 84 4.82 -9.17 1.38
C SER A 84 3.88 -9.43 2.54
N VAL A 85 2.98 -10.40 2.35
CA VAL A 85 2.13 -10.92 3.42
C VAL A 85 2.17 -12.42 3.49
N SER A 86 2.14 -12.92 4.72
CA SER A 86 2.06 -14.34 5.04
C SER A 86 0.98 -14.57 6.08
N SER A 87 0.23 -15.64 5.92
CA SER A 87 -0.65 -16.14 6.96
C SER A 87 0.16 -16.78 8.09
N LEU A 88 -0.19 -16.47 9.32
CA LEU A 88 0.35 -17.14 10.50
C LEU A 88 -0.50 -18.34 10.93
N ALA A 89 -1.64 -18.56 10.28
CA ALA A 89 -2.53 -19.66 10.60
C ALA A 89 -2.17 -20.95 9.84
N THR A 90 -2.29 -22.08 10.52
CA THR A 90 -2.03 -23.41 9.97
C THR A 90 -3.29 -24.14 9.51
N SER A 91 -4.48 -23.62 9.80
CA SER A 91 -5.76 -24.29 9.53
C SER A 91 -6.87 -23.35 9.06
N GLY A 92 -7.83 -23.93 8.33
CA GLY A 92 -9.09 -23.30 7.90
C GLY A 92 -8.96 -22.20 6.83
N GLN A 93 -7.79 -22.06 6.21
CA GLN A 93 -7.68 -21.30 4.96
C GLN A 93 -8.46 -21.99 3.86
N SER A 94 -8.91 -21.22 2.86
CA SER A 94 -9.43 -21.83 1.64
C SER A 94 -8.36 -22.75 1.04
N ALA A 95 -8.75 -23.89 0.47
CA ALA A 95 -7.83 -24.85 -0.16
C ALA A 95 -7.00 -24.24 -1.32
N THR A 96 -7.28 -22.99 -1.68
CA THR A 96 -6.65 -22.21 -2.75
C THR A 96 -5.46 -21.36 -2.29
N ARG A 97 -5.07 -21.36 -1.00
CA ARG A 97 -3.98 -20.54 -0.45
C ARG A 97 -2.98 -21.38 0.37
N ARG A 98 -1.68 -21.09 0.21
CA ARG A 98 -0.59 -21.53 1.10
C ARG A 98 -0.47 -20.57 2.28
N ASN A 99 0.30 -20.96 3.31
CA ASN A 99 0.44 -20.15 4.53
C ASN A 99 1.51 -19.05 4.40
N ALA A 100 2.62 -19.31 3.71
CA ALA A 100 3.73 -18.36 3.59
C ALA A 100 3.77 -17.68 2.21
N TYR A 101 4.12 -16.39 2.17
CA TYR A 101 4.23 -15.55 0.98
C TYR A 101 2.99 -15.63 0.09
N ASN A 102 1.86 -15.23 0.66
CA ASN A 102 0.58 -15.29 -0.02
C ASN A 102 0.55 -14.29 -1.18
N GLU A 103 1.09 -13.10 -0.92
CA GLU A 103 1.25 -12.02 -1.88
C GLU A 103 2.63 -11.39 -1.67
N PHE A 104 3.28 -11.09 -2.78
CA PHE A 104 4.55 -10.38 -2.85
C PHE A 104 4.42 -9.31 -3.94
N ASP A 105 4.49 -8.07 -3.51
CA ASP A 105 4.34 -6.92 -4.36
C ASP A 105 5.66 -6.17 -4.45
N TYR A 106 5.94 -5.63 -5.61
CA TYR A 106 7.04 -4.69 -5.77
C TYR A 106 6.65 -3.60 -6.74
N ALA A 107 7.24 -2.42 -6.56
CA ALA A 107 6.95 -1.28 -7.39
C ALA A 107 8.17 -0.39 -7.58
N VAL A 108 8.11 0.40 -8.65
CA VAL A 108 8.96 1.57 -8.85
C VAL A 108 8.07 2.80 -8.98
N TYR A 109 8.56 3.93 -8.52
CA TYR A 109 7.77 5.16 -8.53
C TYR A 109 8.60 6.41 -8.77
N TYR A 110 7.87 7.45 -9.16
CA TYR A 110 8.33 8.82 -9.18
C TYR A 110 7.33 9.66 -8.37
N GLY A 111 7.85 10.54 -7.52
CA GLY A 111 7.04 11.45 -6.73
C GLY A 111 7.57 12.88 -6.80
N TYR A 112 6.69 13.85 -6.59
CA TYR A 112 7.06 15.26 -6.52
C TYR A 112 6.13 15.99 -5.54
N GLY A 113 6.66 17.05 -4.93
CA GLY A 113 5.90 17.97 -4.07
C GLY A 113 5.71 19.30 -4.79
N LEU A 114 4.47 19.78 -4.81
CA LEU A 114 4.15 21.14 -5.24
C LEU A 114 3.82 21.97 -4.01
N GLU A 115 4.68 22.93 -3.68
CA GLU A 115 4.41 23.94 -2.65
C GLU A 115 3.32 24.89 -3.18
N LEU A 116 2.19 24.94 -2.48
CA LEU A 116 1.03 25.75 -2.85
C LEU A 116 0.96 27.05 -2.03
N ALA A 117 1.37 26.98 -0.77
CA ALA A 117 1.48 28.08 0.18
C ALA A 117 2.38 27.66 1.36
N GLU A 118 2.66 28.58 2.29
CA GLU A 118 3.35 28.26 3.55
C GLU A 118 2.65 27.12 4.27
N ASP A 119 3.38 26.05 4.60
CA ASP A 119 2.87 24.79 5.18
C ASP A 119 1.88 23.98 4.32
N TRP A 120 1.63 24.35 3.06
CA TRP A 120 0.75 23.61 2.15
C TRP A 120 1.54 22.99 1.00
N THR A 121 1.61 21.66 0.98
CA THR A 121 2.30 20.90 -0.08
C THR A 121 1.40 19.82 -0.64
N LEU A 122 1.16 19.84 -1.95
CA LEU A 122 0.54 18.72 -2.65
C LEU A 122 1.64 17.72 -3.05
N GLU A 123 1.72 16.61 -2.33
CA GLU A 123 2.55 15.48 -2.73
C GLU A 123 1.79 14.62 -3.74
N THR A 124 2.45 14.27 -4.84
CA THR A 124 1.93 13.33 -5.84
C THR A 124 2.96 12.23 -6.08
N THR A 125 2.53 10.97 -6.14
CA THR A 125 3.37 9.83 -6.50
C THR A 125 2.66 8.99 -7.57
N ILE A 126 3.41 8.59 -8.59
CA ILE A 126 2.95 7.66 -9.62
C ILE A 126 3.84 6.43 -9.54
N ALA A 127 3.23 5.26 -9.33
CA ALA A 127 3.95 4.01 -9.19
C ALA A 127 3.46 2.98 -10.20
N LYS A 128 4.41 2.22 -10.74
CA LYS A 128 4.13 0.98 -11.46
C LYS A 128 4.36 -0.17 -10.48
N LYS A 129 3.30 -0.94 -10.21
CA LYS A 129 3.32 -2.05 -9.28
C LYS A 129 3.06 -3.39 -9.99
N TRP A 130 3.72 -4.42 -9.49
CA TRP A 130 3.54 -5.82 -9.87
C TRP A 130 3.10 -6.60 -8.63
N VAL A 131 1.99 -7.29 -8.75
CA VAL A 131 1.39 -8.10 -7.69
C VAL A 131 1.62 -9.56 -8.02
N VAL A 132 2.41 -10.24 -7.19
CA VAL A 132 2.76 -11.65 -7.35
C VAL A 132 2.06 -12.46 -6.29
N LEU A 133 1.39 -13.54 -6.69
CA LEU A 133 0.54 -14.35 -5.79
C LEU A 133 1.07 -15.79 -5.70
N PRO A 134 2.31 -16.01 -5.23
CA PRO A 134 2.95 -17.33 -5.30
C PRO A 134 2.31 -18.33 -4.33
N GLY A 135 1.61 -17.85 -3.29
CA GLY A 135 0.86 -18.66 -2.35
C GLY A 135 -0.50 -19.14 -2.88
N TYR A 136 -1.00 -18.64 -4.00
CA TYR A 136 -2.32 -18.99 -4.52
C TYR A 136 -2.26 -20.14 -5.54
N ARG A 137 -3.13 -21.15 -5.39
CA ARG A 137 -3.24 -22.33 -6.28
C ARG A 137 -4.58 -22.35 -7.03
N PRO A 138 -4.66 -22.90 -8.25
CA PRO A 138 -3.72 -22.90 -9.37
C PRO A 138 -4.10 -21.86 -10.47
N HIS A 139 -5.00 -20.91 -10.16
CA HIS A 139 -5.64 -20.06 -11.17
C HIS A 139 -5.61 -18.56 -10.87
N VAL A 140 -4.83 -18.12 -9.89
CA VAL A 140 -4.74 -16.68 -9.59
C VAL A 140 -3.54 -16.11 -10.30
N HIS A 141 -3.82 -15.30 -11.33
CA HIS A 141 -2.78 -14.67 -12.13
C HIS A 141 -2.19 -13.48 -11.39
N SER A 142 -0.86 -13.46 -11.27
CA SER A 142 -0.12 -12.24 -10.98
C SER A 142 -0.57 -11.14 -11.94
N PHE A 143 -0.81 -9.96 -11.40
CA PHE A 143 -1.32 -8.83 -12.17
C PHE A 143 -0.42 -7.63 -11.96
N SER A 144 -0.68 -6.59 -12.74
CA SER A 144 0.09 -5.37 -12.63
C SER A 144 -0.83 -4.17 -12.69
N GLU A 145 -0.49 -3.18 -11.89
CA GLU A 145 -1.31 -1.99 -11.68
C GLU A 145 -0.49 -0.71 -11.79
N TRP A 146 -1.20 0.38 -12.08
CA TRP A 146 -0.69 1.73 -11.92
C TRP A 146 -1.36 2.36 -10.71
N ASP A 147 -0.54 2.92 -9.84
CA ASP A 147 -0.98 3.62 -8.64
C ASP A 147 -0.69 5.10 -8.83
N ILE A 148 -1.70 5.93 -8.57
CA ILE A 148 -1.56 7.39 -8.50
C ILE A 148 -2.03 7.79 -7.12
N SER A 149 -1.11 8.26 -6.28
CA SER A 149 -1.43 8.76 -4.96
C SER A 149 -1.17 10.26 -4.87
N GLN A 150 -2.05 10.95 -4.16
CA GLN A 150 -1.92 12.36 -3.85
C GLN A 150 -2.26 12.60 -2.38
N SER A 151 -1.53 13.49 -1.73
CA SER A 151 -1.87 13.96 -0.38
C SER A 151 -1.56 15.44 -0.23
N LEU A 152 -2.49 16.18 0.34
CA LEU A 152 -2.32 17.61 0.61
C LEU A 152 -1.86 17.80 2.05
N LYS A 153 -0.55 17.91 2.24
CA LYS A 153 0.04 18.20 3.56
C LYS A 153 -0.35 19.61 3.97
N ASN A 154 -0.88 19.73 5.18
CA ASN A 154 -1.21 21.01 5.81
C ASN A 154 -1.28 20.85 7.35
N PRO A 155 -1.29 21.96 8.12
CA PRO A 155 -1.27 21.91 9.59
C PRO A 155 -2.50 21.28 10.26
N TYR A 156 -3.61 21.07 9.54
CA TYR A 156 -4.90 20.71 10.13
C TYR A 156 -5.23 19.23 9.96
N VAL A 157 -5.31 18.77 8.71
CA VAL A 157 -5.67 17.39 8.34
C VAL A 157 -5.17 17.13 6.94
N THR A 158 -4.56 15.99 6.67
CA THR A 158 -4.08 15.62 5.34
C THR A 158 -5.17 14.84 4.60
N PRO A 159 -5.93 15.47 3.67
CA PRO A 159 -6.72 14.69 2.73
C PRO A 159 -5.79 13.96 1.77
N TYR A 160 -6.17 12.75 1.41
CA TYR A 160 -5.42 11.94 0.48
C TYR A 160 -6.35 11.19 -0.47
N TYR A 161 -5.74 10.78 -1.58
CA TYR A 161 -6.37 10.02 -2.66
C TYR A 161 -5.36 9.01 -3.17
N LEU A 162 -5.83 7.81 -3.47
CA LEU A 162 -5.10 6.78 -4.20
C LEU A 162 -6.03 6.20 -5.25
N LEU A 163 -5.59 6.17 -6.50
CA LEU A 163 -6.20 5.39 -7.58
C LEU A 163 -5.28 4.22 -7.90
N ARG A 164 -5.85 3.02 -7.97
CA ARG A 164 -5.21 1.84 -8.54
C ARG A 164 -5.95 1.40 -9.78
N ARG A 165 -5.21 1.23 -10.88
CA ARG A 165 -5.72 0.69 -12.14
C ARG A 165 -5.00 -0.61 -12.48
N ALA A 166 -5.65 -1.74 -12.25
CA ALA A 166 -5.19 -3.01 -12.82
C ALA A 166 -5.52 -3.07 -14.31
N TYR A 167 -4.54 -3.48 -15.12
CA TYR A 167 -4.69 -3.55 -16.58
C TYR A 167 -4.22 -4.86 -17.19
N HIS A 168 -3.27 -5.56 -16.55
CA HIS A 168 -2.75 -6.84 -17.02
C HIS A 168 -3.04 -7.92 -15.98
N GLY A 169 -3.63 -9.03 -16.39
CA GLY A 169 -4.07 -10.12 -15.49
C GLY A 169 -5.42 -9.85 -14.82
N GLN A 170 -5.72 -8.60 -14.51
CA GLN A 170 -7.05 -8.13 -14.06
C GLN A 170 -7.37 -6.77 -14.70
N GLN A 171 -8.65 -6.41 -14.81
CA GLN A 171 -9.09 -5.14 -15.39
C GLN A 171 -10.16 -4.48 -14.51
N TRP A 172 -9.74 -3.60 -13.61
CA TRP A 172 -10.64 -2.89 -12.70
C TRP A 172 -10.02 -1.58 -12.21
N CYS A 173 -10.83 -0.70 -11.64
CA CYS A 173 -10.40 0.50 -10.93
C CYS A 173 -10.77 0.42 -9.45
N TYR A 174 -9.84 0.83 -8.59
CA TYR A 174 -10.02 0.94 -7.15
C TYR A 174 -9.56 2.32 -6.70
N TRP A 175 -10.26 2.90 -5.73
CA TRP A 175 -9.87 4.14 -5.09
C TRP A 175 -9.89 4.03 -3.57
N ASP A 176 -8.93 4.68 -2.94
CA ASP A 176 -8.87 4.89 -1.49
C ASP A 176 -8.80 6.40 -1.25
N VAL A 177 -9.81 6.94 -0.57
CA VAL A 177 -9.95 8.38 -0.37
C VAL A 177 -10.24 8.65 1.09
N GLY A 178 -9.44 9.51 1.71
CA GLY A 178 -9.53 9.68 3.15
C GLY A 178 -8.88 10.93 3.69
N LEU A 179 -8.86 10.97 5.02
CA LEU A 179 -8.29 12.03 5.84
C LEU A 179 -7.37 11.38 6.88
N THR A 180 -6.16 11.92 7.02
CA THR A 180 -5.21 11.52 8.05
C THR A 180 -4.83 12.71 8.92
N ARG A 181 -4.72 12.49 10.23
CA ARG A 181 -4.13 13.45 11.15
C ARG A 181 -3.27 12.73 12.19
N SER A 182 -2.09 13.28 12.43
CA SER A 182 -1.18 12.86 13.49
C SER A 182 -1.04 13.95 14.55
N TRP A 183 -0.95 13.52 15.81
CA TRP A 183 -0.70 14.36 16.97
C TRP A 183 0.48 13.78 17.75
N LYS A 184 1.49 14.61 17.99
CA LYS A 184 2.48 14.33 19.03
C LYS A 184 1.90 14.76 20.36
N PHE A 185 1.84 13.84 21.32
CA PHE A 185 1.36 14.15 22.68
C PHE A 185 2.45 13.99 23.74
N LEU A 186 3.54 13.29 23.41
CA LEU A 186 4.82 13.28 24.10
C LEU A 186 5.94 13.34 23.03
N GLU A 187 7.18 13.59 23.45
CA GLU A 187 8.33 13.73 22.52
C GLU A 187 8.48 12.49 21.61
N ASP A 188 8.34 11.30 22.20
CA ASP A 188 8.54 10.02 21.50
C ASP A 188 7.24 9.36 21.03
N PHE A 189 6.08 9.93 21.35
CA PHE A 189 4.78 9.32 21.02
C PHE A 189 3.98 10.12 20.01
N THR A 190 3.58 9.44 18.94
CA THR A 190 2.68 9.99 17.91
C THR A 190 1.43 9.14 17.83
N PHE A 191 0.27 9.77 17.93
CA PHE A 191 -1.01 9.16 17.64
C PHE A 191 -1.48 9.60 16.25
N THR A 192 -1.90 8.66 15.40
CA THR A 192 -2.40 8.92 14.05
C THR A 192 -3.80 8.35 13.90
N ALA A 193 -4.75 9.17 13.45
CA ALA A 193 -6.07 8.73 13.04
C ALA A 193 -6.22 8.89 11.52
N THR A 194 -6.71 7.84 10.87
CA THR A 194 -6.99 7.81 9.44
C THR A 194 -8.40 7.30 9.21
N PHE A 195 -9.23 8.10 8.54
CA PHE A 195 -10.58 7.72 8.14
C PHE A 195 -10.68 7.74 6.62
N PHE A 196 -11.19 6.66 6.02
CA PHE A 196 -11.19 6.54 4.58
C PHE A 196 -12.27 5.63 4.03
N GLY A 197 -12.66 5.92 2.80
CA GLY A 197 -13.56 5.10 2.00
C GLY A 197 -12.81 4.38 0.90
N GLU A 198 -13.18 3.13 0.69
CA GLU A 198 -12.70 2.30 -0.41
C GLU A 198 -13.78 2.20 -1.48
N PHE A 199 -13.43 2.54 -2.71
CA PHE A 199 -14.34 2.60 -3.84
C PHE A 199 -13.85 1.70 -4.97
N GLY A 200 -14.77 1.24 -5.82
CA GLY A 200 -14.43 0.41 -6.96
C GLY A 200 -15.39 0.56 -8.12
N ASP A 201 -14.92 0.20 -9.32
CA ASP A 201 -15.82 -0.08 -10.43
C ASP A 201 -16.46 -1.47 -10.26
N SER A 202 -17.49 -1.76 -11.03
CA SER A 202 -18.24 -3.02 -10.98
C SER A 202 -17.36 -4.25 -11.19
N ARG A 203 -16.22 -4.11 -11.88
CA ARG A 203 -15.24 -5.19 -12.07
C ARG A 203 -14.39 -5.39 -10.82
N HIS A 204 -14.03 -4.33 -10.12
CA HIS A 204 -13.38 -4.41 -8.82
C HIS A 204 -14.29 -5.09 -7.79
N PHE A 205 -15.55 -4.66 -7.72
CA PHE A 205 -16.56 -5.32 -6.87
C PHE A 205 -16.68 -6.82 -7.16
N ALA A 206 -16.77 -7.19 -8.45
CA ALA A 206 -16.84 -8.60 -8.84
C ALA A 206 -15.57 -9.38 -8.46
N ALA A 207 -14.40 -8.75 -8.56
CA ALA A 207 -13.12 -9.36 -8.15
C ALA A 207 -13.05 -9.61 -6.63
N GLN A 208 -13.60 -8.70 -5.82
CA GLN A 208 -13.57 -8.83 -4.35
C GLN A 208 -14.68 -9.72 -3.78
N TYR A 209 -15.92 -9.57 -4.28
CA TYR A 209 -17.09 -10.18 -3.65
C TYR A 209 -17.71 -11.34 -4.44
N GLY A 210 -17.24 -11.60 -5.67
CA GLY A 210 -17.82 -12.64 -6.53
C GLY A 210 -19.05 -12.15 -7.28
N ALA A 211 -19.96 -13.05 -7.67
CA ALA A 211 -21.14 -12.70 -8.47
C ALA A 211 -22.16 -11.85 -7.68
N ASN A 212 -22.81 -10.90 -8.37
CA ASN A 212 -23.87 -10.09 -7.76
C ASN A 212 -25.09 -10.98 -7.42
N PRO A 213 -25.57 -11.01 -6.17
CA PRO A 213 -26.69 -11.86 -5.76
C PRO A 213 -28.06 -11.38 -6.27
N HIS A 214 -28.17 -10.15 -6.77
CA HIS A 214 -29.43 -9.56 -7.24
C HIS A 214 -29.77 -9.89 -8.73
N GLY A 215 -29.07 -10.86 -9.33
CA GLY A 215 -29.35 -11.40 -10.67
C GLY A 215 -28.22 -11.15 -11.68
N ASN A 216 -28.50 -11.28 -12.98
CA ASN A 216 -27.53 -11.10 -14.07
C ASN A 216 -27.01 -9.64 -14.26
N GLY A 217 -27.21 -8.77 -13.28
CA GLY A 217 -26.78 -7.36 -13.30
C GLY A 217 -25.32 -7.18 -12.88
N ARG A 218 -24.74 -6.02 -13.23
CA ARG A 218 -23.43 -5.60 -12.72
C ARG A 218 -23.59 -5.02 -11.31
N TYR A 219 -22.55 -5.09 -10.48
CA TYR A 219 -22.49 -4.26 -9.27
C TYR A 219 -22.62 -2.78 -9.61
N SER A 220 -23.15 -1.98 -8.70
CA SER A 220 -22.97 -0.53 -8.75
C SER A 220 -21.50 -0.16 -8.54
N ASP A 221 -20.98 0.76 -9.35
CA ASP A 221 -19.70 1.42 -9.05
C ASP A 221 -19.85 2.31 -7.81
N GLY A 222 -18.78 2.51 -7.04
CA GLY A 222 -18.75 3.47 -5.93
C GLY A 222 -18.23 2.88 -4.62
N LEU A 223 -18.72 3.43 -3.50
CA LEU A 223 -18.24 3.15 -2.15
C LEU A 223 -18.56 1.71 -1.74
N MET A 224 -17.52 0.97 -1.34
CA MET A 224 -17.57 -0.42 -0.89
C MET A 224 -17.52 -0.52 0.62
N ALA A 225 -16.50 0.09 1.22
CA ALA A 225 -16.19 -0.02 2.63
C ALA A 225 -15.78 1.34 3.21
N LEU A 226 -16.05 1.53 4.50
CA LEU A 226 -15.54 2.62 5.32
C LEU A 226 -14.60 2.05 6.37
N ASN A 227 -13.57 2.84 6.67
CA ASN A 227 -12.48 2.41 7.52
C ASN A 227 -12.10 3.51 8.51
N LEU A 228 -11.82 3.10 9.75
CA LEU A 228 -11.17 3.93 10.76
C LEU A 228 -9.94 3.20 11.30
N LEU A 229 -8.75 3.74 11.02
CA LEU A 229 -7.48 3.24 11.54
C LEU A 229 -6.95 4.22 12.59
N LEU A 230 -6.69 3.70 13.78
CA LEU A 230 -6.06 4.41 14.89
C LEU A 230 -4.70 3.74 15.16
N ARG A 231 -3.61 4.49 15.05
CA ARG A 231 -2.25 4.00 15.23
C ARG A 231 -1.52 4.81 16.29
N LEU A 232 -0.78 4.12 17.14
CA LEU A 232 0.13 4.71 18.13
C LEU A 232 1.55 4.27 17.81
N ASP A 233 2.43 5.24 17.62
CA ASP A 233 3.86 5.06 17.35
C ASP A 233 4.69 5.50 18.57
N TYR A 234 5.70 4.70 18.91
CA TYR A 234 6.71 5.01 19.91
C TYR A 234 8.11 4.99 19.26
N ALA A 235 8.80 6.13 19.28
CA ALA A 235 10.18 6.25 18.84
C ALA A 235 11.11 5.72 19.93
N VAL A 236 11.69 4.55 19.70
CA VAL A 236 12.67 3.94 20.62
C VAL A 236 14.05 4.57 20.42
N THR A 237 14.38 4.87 19.17
CA THR A 237 15.55 5.66 18.75
C THR A 237 15.14 6.56 17.57
N GLU A 238 16.07 7.39 17.07
CA GLU A 238 15.86 8.20 15.86
C GLU A 238 15.52 7.34 14.62
N ASN A 239 16.02 6.11 14.56
CA ASN A 239 15.90 5.22 13.39
C ASN A 239 15.00 4.01 13.63
N PHE A 240 14.59 3.73 14.86
CA PHE A 240 13.83 2.55 15.23
C PHE A 240 12.62 2.92 16.09
N GLY A 241 11.46 2.38 15.73
CA GLY A 241 10.24 2.55 16.48
C GLY A 241 9.40 1.28 16.54
N ILE A 242 8.47 1.27 17.49
CA ILE A 242 7.42 0.26 17.58
C ILE A 242 6.06 0.93 17.43
N PHE A 243 5.07 0.19 16.96
CA PHE A 243 3.71 0.70 16.85
C PHE A 243 2.67 -0.35 17.20
N ALA A 244 1.50 0.14 17.56
CA ALA A 244 0.28 -0.63 17.70
C ALA A 244 -0.86 0.08 16.99
N PHE A 245 -1.83 -0.68 16.47
CA PHE A 245 -2.98 -0.09 15.83
C PHE A 245 -4.26 -0.89 16.06
N VAL A 246 -5.39 -0.19 15.87
CA VAL A 246 -6.73 -0.74 15.76
C VAL A 246 -7.37 -0.19 14.50
N HIS A 247 -7.95 -1.07 13.69
CA HIS A 247 -8.62 -0.75 12.44
C HIS A 247 -10.03 -1.31 12.48
N GLN A 248 -11.03 -0.43 12.42
CA GLN A 248 -12.40 -0.82 12.15
C GLN A 248 -12.63 -0.80 10.64
N PHE A 249 -13.02 -1.94 10.09
CA PHE A 249 -13.39 -2.13 8.69
C PHE A 249 -14.89 -2.46 8.61
N ASP A 250 -15.65 -1.71 7.79
CA ASP A 250 -17.08 -1.90 7.60
C ASP A 250 -17.46 -1.86 6.11
N VAL A 251 -18.02 -2.93 5.56
CA VAL A 251 -18.59 -2.93 4.21
C VAL A 251 -19.93 -2.18 4.23
N VAL A 252 -20.05 -1.07 3.52
CA VAL A 252 -21.25 -0.23 3.54
C VAL A 252 -22.13 -0.38 2.30
N SER A 253 -21.60 -0.90 1.20
CA SER A 253 -22.39 -1.17 -0.02
C SER A 253 -23.42 -2.27 0.23
N SER A 254 -24.68 -2.01 -0.13
CA SER A 254 -25.77 -3.01 -0.04
C SER A 254 -25.46 -4.26 -0.85
N ASP A 255 -25.00 -4.09 -2.09
CA ASP A 255 -24.69 -5.19 -3.00
C ASP A 255 -23.52 -6.02 -2.46
N ALA A 256 -22.47 -5.37 -1.94
CA ALA A 256 -21.34 -6.06 -1.33
C ALA A 256 -21.76 -6.83 -0.07
N ARG A 257 -22.56 -6.21 0.81
CA ARG A 257 -23.10 -6.86 2.02
C ARG A 257 -24.00 -8.04 1.67
N ALA A 258 -24.78 -7.95 0.60
CA ALA A 258 -25.64 -9.04 0.12
C ALA A 258 -24.78 -10.18 -0.45
N ALA A 259 -23.77 -9.87 -1.28
CA ALA A 259 -22.87 -10.86 -1.85
C ALA A 259 -22.11 -11.62 -0.75
N LEU A 260 -21.64 -10.91 0.27
CA LEU A 260 -21.04 -11.51 1.45
C LEU A 260 -22.04 -12.39 2.21
N GLY A 261 -23.30 -11.96 2.36
CA GLY A 261 -24.34 -12.77 3.00
C GLY A 261 -24.68 -14.08 2.26
N ALA A 262 -24.50 -14.11 0.94
CA ALA A 262 -24.74 -15.29 0.10
C ALA A 262 -23.52 -16.22 -0.04
N SER A 263 -22.32 -15.75 0.35
CA SER A 263 -21.08 -16.51 0.24
C SER A 263 -20.95 -17.57 1.34
N SER A 264 -20.55 -18.78 0.96
CA SER A 264 -20.22 -19.86 1.90
C SER A 264 -18.73 -19.87 2.30
N LYS A 265 -17.94 -18.90 1.84
CA LYS A 265 -16.49 -18.89 2.11
C LYS A 265 -16.22 -18.49 3.56
N PRO A 266 -15.30 -19.18 4.26
CA PRO A 266 -15.06 -18.94 5.68
C PRO A 266 -14.51 -17.55 5.98
N GLU A 267 -13.79 -16.92 5.05
CA GLU A 267 -13.21 -15.57 5.19
C GLU A 267 -14.23 -14.43 5.01
N THR A 268 -15.41 -14.73 4.48
CA THR A 268 -16.44 -13.73 4.17
C THR A 268 -17.01 -13.11 5.45
N VAL A 269 -16.68 -11.84 5.70
CA VAL A 269 -17.24 -11.01 6.77
C VAL A 269 -17.47 -9.60 6.28
N LYS A 270 -18.53 -8.98 6.81
CA LYS A 270 -18.96 -7.63 6.46
C LYS A 270 -18.19 -6.57 7.24
N ASP A 271 -18.03 -6.81 8.54
CA ASP A 271 -17.55 -5.84 9.51
C ASP A 271 -16.53 -6.54 10.42
N LEU A 272 -15.36 -5.94 10.64
CA LEU A 272 -14.31 -6.54 11.46
C LEU A 272 -13.43 -5.47 12.10
N THR A 273 -13.14 -5.65 13.39
CA THR A 273 -12.08 -4.91 14.07
C THR A 273 -10.78 -5.71 13.98
N ILE A 274 -9.74 -5.09 13.44
CA ILE A 274 -8.41 -5.65 13.26
C ILE A 274 -7.47 -4.94 14.24
N GLY A 275 -6.72 -5.72 15.01
CA GLY A 275 -5.64 -5.19 15.85
C GLY A 275 -4.29 -5.62 15.28
N GLY A 276 -3.26 -4.80 15.50
CA GLY A 276 -1.91 -5.20 15.12
C GLY A 276 -0.83 -4.47 15.88
N ILE A 277 0.37 -5.04 15.81
CA ILE A 277 1.60 -4.50 16.39
C ILE A 277 2.73 -4.69 15.39
N GLY A 278 3.71 -3.80 15.42
CA GLY A 278 4.85 -3.88 14.52
C GLY A 278 6.03 -3.04 14.93
N VAL A 279 7.04 -3.08 14.08
CA VAL A 279 8.28 -2.32 14.19
C VAL A 279 8.51 -1.54 12.91
N GLN A 280 9.20 -0.41 13.03
CA GLN A 280 9.59 0.42 11.91
C GLN A 280 11.05 0.85 12.00
N LEU A 281 11.69 0.96 10.85
CA LEU A 281 13.05 1.42 10.65
C LEU A 281 13.05 2.55 9.63
N ASN A 282 13.80 3.61 9.90
CA ASN A 282 14.00 4.74 8.97
C ASN A 282 15.47 5.17 8.97
N PHE A 283 16.08 5.34 7.80
CA PHE A 283 17.46 5.80 7.61
C PHE A 283 17.54 6.85 6.50
#